data_AF-A0A4V0I3B5-F1
#
_entry.id   AF-A0A4V0I3B5-F1
#
_cell.length_a   1.000
_cell.length_b   1.000
_cell.length_c   1.000
_cell.angle_alpha   90.00
_cell.angle_beta   90.00
_cell.angle_gamma   90.00
#
_symmetry.space_group_name_H-M   'P 1'
#
loop_
_entity.id
_entity.type
_entity.pdbx_description
1 polymer ?
#
loop_
_entity_poly.entity_id
_entity_poly.type
_entity_poly.pdbx_seq_one_letter_code
_entity_poly.pdbx_strand_id
1 'polypeptide(L)'
;MFIVWGELNVEKRLGVAADKCPLCSRVSLVNVVGVYRKQHIYYIPLGSGTLAATVLTCQDCGGKMTCATHPYSRLLPHSQAGAMHVGEVLEQTNPSQAKAIVSRMQLEDRARAGHPVAPGEPDARLQLAFVRLAELNPSDPEVIALRTRLSQWGMQDAETNTRTLLDLDSLIHQYESSHAVNNVVGLLAQRFKPEPDGCLAFLAFLITAIAGIVAVVEWLDTADLMFAIPAALVTAAVVAFGVHAAWRRKNHKWFFQAVFLPEVKRRGMAVGDVVSRLRPLSPRDERLDPNLRGLIRALPLLDEVLAEQAREQTPPEQHTS
;
A
#
# COMPACT_ATOMS: atom_id res chain seq x y z
N MET A 1 28.37 -27.35 22.83
CA MET A 1 26.99 -27.61 22.36
C MET A 1 26.24 -26.29 22.42
N PHE A 2 25.74 -25.78 21.31
CA PHE A 2 25.03 -24.49 21.27
C PHE A 2 23.54 -24.75 21.07
N ILE A 3 22.70 -24.30 22.00
CA ILE A 3 21.24 -24.37 21.88
C ILE A 3 20.78 -23.12 21.15
N VAL A 4 20.15 -23.28 19.98
CA VAL A 4 19.52 -22.17 19.25
C VAL A 4 18.10 -22.00 19.77
N TRP A 5 17.88 -20.98 20.60
CA TRP A 5 16.57 -20.57 21.10
C TRP A 5 16.15 -19.27 20.41
N GLY A 6 14.90 -19.17 19.97
CA GLY A 6 14.34 -17.92 19.45
C GLY A 6 12.82 -17.87 19.42
N GLU A 7 12.29 -16.77 18.87
CA GLU A 7 10.87 -16.59 18.57
C GLU A 7 10.63 -16.75 17.06
N LEU A 8 9.60 -17.52 16.70
CA LEU A 8 9.14 -17.69 15.33
C LEU A 8 7.70 -17.19 15.22
N ASN A 9 7.45 -16.33 14.23
CA ASN A 9 6.09 -15.96 13.83
C ASN A 9 5.52 -17.03 12.89
N VAL A 10 4.39 -17.62 13.27
CA VAL A 10 3.67 -18.61 12.49
C VAL A 10 2.32 -18.02 12.09
N GLU A 11 2.06 -17.96 10.79
CA GLU A 11 0.78 -17.53 10.26
C GLU A 11 -0.22 -18.69 10.23
N LYS A 12 -1.42 -18.47 10.76
CA LYS A 12 -2.53 -19.44 10.73
C LYS A 12 -3.74 -18.80 10.08
N ARG A 13 -4.27 -19.44 9.03
CA ARG A 13 -5.54 -19.01 8.40
C ARG A 13 -6.68 -19.28 9.37
N LEU A 14 -7.43 -18.24 9.71
CA LEU A 14 -8.56 -18.32 10.63
C LEU A 14 -9.88 -18.45 9.86
N GLY A 15 -9.99 -17.82 8.68
CA GLY A 15 -11.18 -17.87 7.83
C GLY A 15 -11.32 -16.65 6.94
N VAL A 16 -12.55 -16.36 6.54
CA VAL A 16 -12.94 -15.20 5.73
C VAL A 16 -13.99 -14.38 6.48
N ALA A 17 -13.88 -13.07 6.36
CA ALA A 17 -14.91 -12.11 6.76
C ALA A 17 -15.18 -11.13 5.62
N ALA A 18 -16.23 -10.33 5.73
CA ALA A 18 -16.40 -9.14 4.90
C ALA A 18 -16.25 -7.87 5.75
N ASP A 19 -15.51 -6.90 5.22
CA ASP A 19 -15.23 -5.64 5.91
C ASP A 19 -14.95 -4.51 4.91
N LYS A 20 -15.00 -3.26 5.36
CA LYS A 20 -14.63 -2.10 4.54
C LYS A 20 -13.11 -2.11 4.34
N CYS A 21 -12.67 -2.37 3.12
CA CYS A 21 -11.25 -2.30 2.79
C CYS A 21 -10.83 -0.83 2.69
N PRO A 22 -9.84 -0.35 3.46
CA PRO A 22 -9.39 1.03 3.40
C PRO A 22 -8.73 1.36 2.05
N LEU A 23 -8.16 0.37 1.35
CA LEU A 23 -7.53 0.57 0.03
C LEU A 23 -8.52 0.58 -1.14
N CYS A 24 -9.66 -0.11 -1.01
CA CYS A 24 -10.70 -0.14 -2.04
C CYS A 24 -11.84 0.84 -1.76
N SER A 25 -11.91 1.38 -0.55
CA SER A 25 -13.01 2.22 -0.03
C SER A 25 -14.40 1.58 -0.16
N ARG A 26 -14.47 0.24 -0.20
CA ARG A 26 -15.71 -0.55 -0.32
C ARG A 26 -15.65 -1.78 0.56
N VAL A 27 -16.83 -2.39 0.80
CA VAL A 27 -16.90 -3.69 1.45
C VAL A 27 -16.35 -4.75 0.50
N SER A 28 -15.40 -5.54 0.98
CA SER A 28 -14.79 -6.64 0.24
C SER A 28 -14.62 -7.85 1.16
N LEU A 29 -14.44 -9.03 0.56
CA LEU A 29 -14.02 -10.21 1.31
C LEU A 29 -12.56 -10.02 1.78
N VAL A 30 -12.30 -10.37 3.03
CA VAL A 30 -10.98 -10.30 3.65
C VAL A 30 -10.59 -11.67 4.20
N ASN A 31 -9.38 -12.10 3.87
CA ASN A 31 -8.76 -13.27 4.48
C ASN A 31 -8.22 -12.91 5.84
N VAL A 32 -8.66 -13.62 6.88
CA VAL A 32 -8.25 -13.38 8.25
C VAL A 32 -7.16 -14.37 8.63
N VAL A 33 -5.97 -13.84 8.90
CA VAL A 33 -4.78 -14.62 9.27
C VAL A 33 -4.33 -14.20 10.67
N GLY A 34 -4.23 -15.16 11.59
CA GLY A 34 -3.62 -14.94 12.90
C GLY A 34 -2.12 -15.14 12.82
N VAL A 35 -1.35 -14.17 13.30
CA VAL A 35 0.11 -14.26 13.44
C VAL A 35 0.41 -14.67 14.88
N TYR A 36 0.89 -15.90 15.06
CA TYR A 36 1.20 -16.47 16.37
C TYR A 36 2.70 -16.45 16.62
N ARG A 37 3.12 -15.94 17.77
CA ARG A 37 4.50 -15.98 18.23
C ARG A 37 4.73 -17.27 19.01
N LYS A 38 5.63 -18.12 18.53
CA LYS A 38 6.01 -19.37 19.17
C LYS A 38 7.48 -19.34 19.59
N GLN A 39 7.78 -19.83 20.79
CA GLN A 39 9.15 -20.14 21.16
C GLN A 39 9.62 -21.35 20.35
N HIS A 40 10.89 -21.41 19.96
CA HIS A 40 11.44 -22.57 19.25
C HIS A 40 12.81 -22.96 19.80
N ILE A 41 13.14 -24.25 19.68
CA ILE A 41 14.48 -24.79 19.89
C ILE A 41 14.92 -25.47 18.60
N TYR A 42 16.06 -25.06 18.03
CA TYR A 42 16.54 -25.51 16.71
C TYR A 42 15.47 -25.43 15.61
N TYR A 43 14.73 -24.31 15.55
CA TYR A 43 13.63 -24.06 14.63
C TYR A 43 12.39 -24.97 14.78
N ILE A 44 12.37 -25.85 15.79
CA ILE A 44 11.18 -26.66 16.12
C ILE A 44 10.26 -25.82 17.03
N PRO A 45 9.05 -25.45 16.58
CA PRO A 45 8.15 -24.61 17.35
C PRO A 45 7.59 -25.38 18.57
N LEU A 46 7.59 -24.73 19.72
CA LEU A 46 7.08 -25.28 20.98
C LEU A 46 5.73 -24.63 21.33
N GLY A 47 4.74 -25.47 21.66
CA GLY A 47 3.41 -25.05 22.12
C GLY A 47 2.49 -24.43 21.05
N SER A 48 1.38 -23.87 21.52
CA SER A 48 0.35 -23.24 20.67
C SER A 48 0.73 -21.83 20.20
N GLY A 49 1.65 -21.16 20.89
CA GLY A 49 2.00 -19.76 20.66
C GLY A 49 0.99 -18.77 21.23
N THR A 50 1.38 -17.50 21.29
CA THR A 50 0.51 -16.36 21.64
C THR A 50 0.12 -15.62 20.37
N LEU A 51 -1.14 -15.21 20.25
CA LEU A 51 -1.59 -14.41 19.10
C LEU A 51 -0.94 -13.02 19.21
N ALA A 52 -0.02 -12.71 18.29
CA ALA A 52 0.69 -11.45 18.26
C ALA A 52 -0.06 -10.38 17.45
N ALA A 53 -0.73 -10.78 16.37
CA ALA A 53 -1.53 -9.89 15.53
C ALA A 53 -2.58 -10.66 14.73
N THR A 54 -3.63 -9.98 14.28
CA THR A 54 -4.51 -10.46 13.21
C THR A 54 -4.26 -9.61 11.97
N VAL A 55 -3.98 -10.26 10.84
CA VAL A 55 -3.77 -9.60 9.55
C VAL A 55 -4.94 -9.93 8.65
N LEU A 56 -5.60 -8.90 8.13
CA LEU A 56 -6.67 -9.01 7.15
C LEU A 56 -6.08 -8.72 5.77
N THR A 57 -6.34 -9.59 4.80
CA THR A 57 -5.91 -9.40 3.40
C THR A 57 -7.14 -9.30 2.51
N CYS A 58 -7.35 -8.12 1.91
CA CYS A 58 -8.44 -7.91 0.96
C CYS A 58 -8.29 -8.80 -0.27
N GLN A 59 -9.34 -9.55 -0.62
CA GLN A 59 -9.32 -10.45 -1.77
C GLN A 59 -9.35 -9.71 -3.11
N ASP A 60 -9.87 -8.47 -3.13
CA ASP A 60 -9.94 -7.66 -4.36
C ASP A 60 -8.58 -7.04 -4.72
N CYS A 61 -7.91 -6.39 -3.75
CA CYS A 61 -6.69 -5.63 -4.02
C CYS A 61 -5.41 -6.25 -3.45
N GLY A 62 -5.51 -7.29 -2.61
CA GLY A 62 -4.37 -7.87 -1.89
C GLY A 62 -3.87 -7.03 -0.71
N GLY A 63 -4.53 -5.90 -0.41
CA GLY A 63 -4.15 -5.00 0.67
C GLY A 63 -4.17 -5.68 2.02
N LYS A 64 -3.05 -5.58 2.76
CA LYS A 64 -2.92 -6.07 4.13
C LYS A 64 -3.22 -4.97 5.14
N MET A 65 -3.98 -5.27 6.17
CA MET A 65 -4.24 -4.39 7.31
C MET A 65 -4.13 -5.19 8.60
N THR A 66 -3.59 -4.57 9.65
CA THR A 66 -3.45 -5.19 10.97
C THR A 66 -4.65 -4.80 11.82
N CYS A 67 -5.26 -5.77 12.48
CA CYS A 67 -6.32 -5.57 13.45
C CYS A 67 -5.87 -6.08 14.82
N ALA A 68 -6.01 -5.24 15.85
CA ALA A 68 -5.55 -5.55 17.21
C ALA A 68 -6.42 -6.61 17.90
N THR A 69 -7.70 -6.69 17.54
CA THR A 69 -8.68 -7.58 18.18
C THR A 69 -9.65 -8.06 17.13
N HIS A 70 -10.00 -9.35 17.15
CA HIS A 70 -10.89 -9.95 16.16
C HIS A 70 -12.31 -9.34 16.29
N PRO A 71 -12.72 -8.37 15.44
CA PRO A 71 -13.96 -7.63 15.66
C PRO A 71 -15.20 -8.39 15.12
N TYR A 72 -14.96 -9.51 14.45
CA TYR A 72 -16.00 -10.25 13.74
C TYR A 72 -16.77 -11.17 14.69
N SER A 73 -18.10 -11.19 14.53
CA SER A 73 -19.00 -12.08 15.25
C SER A 73 -18.68 -13.56 14.99
N ARG A 74 -18.25 -13.87 13.76
CA ARG A 74 -17.72 -15.17 13.34
C ARG A 74 -16.87 -15.04 12.09
N LEU A 75 -16.10 -16.08 11.80
CA LEU A 75 -15.43 -16.27 10.52
C LEU A 75 -16.10 -17.39 9.74
N LEU A 76 -16.14 -17.26 8.42
CA LEU A 76 -16.62 -18.30 7.53
C LEU A 76 -15.44 -19.08 6.92
N PRO A 77 -15.58 -20.39 6.69
CA PRO A 77 -14.67 -21.14 5.84
C PRO A 77 -14.61 -20.54 4.44
N HIS A 78 -13.45 -20.66 3.79
CA HIS A 78 -13.21 -20.07 2.47
C HIS A 78 -14.17 -20.59 1.39
N SER A 79 -14.50 -21.89 1.44
CA SER A 79 -15.46 -22.53 0.53
C SER A 79 -16.88 -21.99 0.69
N GLN A 80 -17.32 -21.72 1.93
CA GLN A 80 -18.62 -21.16 2.22
C GLN A 80 -18.70 -19.70 1.79
N ALA A 81 -17.71 -18.88 2.16
CA ALA A 81 -17.69 -17.47 1.81
C ALA A 81 -17.65 -17.23 0.29
N GLY A 82 -16.95 -18.09 -0.46
CA GLY A 82 -16.88 -17.99 -1.92
C GLY A 82 -18.19 -18.34 -2.65
N ALA A 83 -19.14 -19.00 -1.97
CA ALA A 83 -20.45 -19.35 -2.51
C ALA A 83 -21.55 -18.33 -2.19
N MET A 84 -21.23 -17.31 -1.38
CA MET A 84 -22.18 -16.32 -0.86
C MET A 84 -21.96 -14.94 -1.47
N HIS A 85 -23.00 -14.10 -1.48
CA HIS A 85 -22.83 -12.70 -1.85
C HIS A 85 -22.12 -11.92 -0.74
N VAL A 86 -21.32 -10.90 -1.09
CA VAL A 86 -20.53 -10.12 -0.12
C VAL A 86 -21.39 -9.51 0.99
N GLY A 87 -22.62 -9.08 0.66
CA GLY A 87 -23.58 -8.57 1.64
C GLY A 87 -24.01 -9.61 2.68
N GLU A 88 -24.25 -10.85 2.26
CA GLU A 88 -24.61 -11.95 3.17
C GLU A 88 -23.44 -12.30 4.08
N VAL A 89 -22.22 -12.35 3.53
CA VAL A 89 -21.00 -12.55 4.33
C VAL A 89 -20.86 -11.42 5.35
N LEU A 90 -21.09 -10.15 4.95
CA LEU A 90 -21.02 -8.99 5.84
C LEU A 90 -22.01 -9.09 7.00
N GLU A 91 -23.27 -9.40 6.73
CA GLU A 91 -24.28 -9.59 7.78
C GLU A 91 -23.90 -10.70 8.76
N GLN A 92 -23.29 -11.78 8.25
CA GLN A 92 -22.90 -12.92 9.06
C GLN A 92 -21.64 -12.69 9.88
N THR A 93 -20.64 -11.97 9.36
CA THR A 93 -19.32 -11.80 10.00
C THR A 93 -19.13 -10.45 10.68
N ASN A 94 -19.76 -9.40 10.19
CA ASN A 94 -19.66 -8.03 10.71
C ASN A 94 -21.03 -7.33 10.71
N PRO A 95 -21.98 -7.80 11.55
CA PRO A 95 -23.35 -7.27 11.57
C PRO A 95 -23.44 -5.80 12.01
N SER A 96 -22.48 -5.30 12.80
CA SER A 96 -22.42 -3.88 13.17
C SER A 96 -22.12 -3.01 11.95
N GLN A 97 -21.16 -3.41 11.11
CA GLN A 97 -20.86 -2.72 9.86
C GLN A 97 -22.02 -2.78 8.87
N ALA A 98 -22.69 -3.93 8.75
CA ALA A 98 -23.88 -4.07 7.91
C ALA A 98 -24.98 -3.06 8.32
N LYS A 99 -25.28 -2.97 9.63
CA LYS A 99 -26.24 -2.00 10.18
C LYS A 99 -25.82 -0.56 9.93
N ALA A 100 -24.53 -0.25 10.09
CA ALA A 100 -24.00 1.09 9.83
C ALA A 100 -24.20 1.53 8.37
N ILE A 101 -23.96 0.62 7.42
CA ILE A 101 -24.18 0.89 5.99
C ILE A 101 -25.66 1.14 5.69
N VAL A 102 -26.56 0.28 6.16
CA VAL A 102 -28.01 0.45 5.96
C VAL A 102 -28.50 1.78 6.56
N SER A 103 -28.07 2.10 7.78
CA SER A 103 -28.41 3.36 8.45
C SER A 103 -27.91 4.57 7.66
N ARG A 104 -26.67 4.51 7.13
CA ARG A 104 -26.12 5.58 6.29
C ARG A 104 -26.91 5.73 4.98
N MET A 105 -27.25 4.63 4.30
CA MET A 105 -28.05 4.68 3.07
C MET A 105 -29.41 5.34 3.31
N GLN A 106 -30.11 4.96 4.40
CA GLN A 106 -31.38 5.58 4.79
C GLN A 106 -31.24 7.08 5.10
N LEU A 107 -30.13 7.50 5.72
CA LEU A 107 -29.83 8.92 5.94
C LEU A 107 -29.58 9.67 4.62
N GLU A 108 -28.84 9.07 3.69
CA GLU A 108 -28.58 9.65 2.37
C GLU A 108 -29.87 9.81 1.55
N ASP A 109 -30.76 8.81 1.57
CA ASP A 109 -32.05 8.88 0.89
C ASP A 109 -32.94 9.97 1.48
N ARG A 110 -33.03 10.07 2.81
CA ARG A 110 -33.78 11.14 3.50
C ARG A 110 -33.21 12.52 3.20
N ALA A 111 -31.88 12.67 3.24
CA ALA A 111 -31.19 13.92 2.94
C ALA A 111 -31.43 14.37 1.49
N ARG A 112 -31.41 13.42 0.53
CA ARG A 112 -31.66 13.69 -0.89
C ARG A 112 -33.11 14.07 -1.17
N ALA A 113 -34.06 13.41 -0.53
CA ALA A 113 -35.47 13.66 -0.77
C ALA A 113 -35.96 15.02 -0.22
N GLY A 114 -35.15 15.70 0.60
CA GLY A 114 -35.44 17.06 1.06
C GLY A 114 -36.74 17.18 1.86
N HIS A 115 -37.14 16.10 2.54
CA HIS A 115 -38.39 16.08 3.30
C HIS A 115 -38.41 17.22 4.33
N PRO A 116 -39.55 17.93 4.48
CA PRO A 116 -39.71 18.92 5.54
C PRO A 116 -39.41 18.26 6.87
N VAL A 117 -38.51 18.87 7.64
CA VAL A 117 -38.16 18.38 8.97
C VAL A 117 -39.37 18.57 9.88
N ALA A 118 -39.92 17.47 10.39
CA ALA A 118 -41.00 17.55 11.37
C ALA A 118 -40.51 18.33 12.61
N PRO A 119 -41.36 19.13 13.26
CA PRO A 119 -40.96 19.86 14.46
C PRO A 119 -40.34 18.93 15.51
N GLY A 120 -39.07 19.15 15.85
CA GLY A 120 -38.32 18.34 16.82
C GLY A 120 -37.53 17.15 16.26
N GLU A 121 -37.68 16.82 14.97
CA GLU A 121 -36.82 15.83 14.33
C GLU A 121 -35.49 16.47 13.89
N PRO A 122 -34.32 15.80 14.02
CA PRO A 122 -33.07 16.36 13.54
C PRO A 122 -32.99 16.32 12.01
N ASP A 123 -32.54 17.41 11.37
CA ASP A 123 -32.36 17.47 9.91
C ASP A 123 -31.48 16.31 9.41
N ALA A 124 -31.98 15.52 8.46
CA ALA A 124 -31.28 14.35 7.93
C ALA A 124 -29.94 14.73 7.26
N ARG A 125 -29.84 15.92 6.66
CA ARG A 125 -28.59 16.43 6.07
C ARG A 125 -27.55 16.70 7.15
N LEU A 126 -27.98 17.27 8.28
CA LEU A 126 -27.11 17.52 9.43
C LEU A 126 -26.64 16.19 10.06
N GLN A 127 -27.54 15.22 10.22
CA GLN A 127 -27.18 13.88 10.70
C GLN A 127 -26.15 13.21 9.78
N LEU A 128 -26.38 13.25 8.46
CA LEU A 128 -25.45 12.70 7.48
C LEU A 128 -24.09 13.42 7.52
N ALA A 129 -24.08 14.74 7.67
CA ALA A 129 -22.86 15.53 7.79
C ALA A 129 -22.01 15.08 9.00
N PHE A 130 -22.62 14.86 10.16
CA PHE A 130 -21.91 14.34 11.33
C PHE A 130 -21.40 12.91 11.14
N VAL A 131 -22.19 12.04 10.50
CA VAL A 131 -21.75 10.67 10.17
C VAL A 131 -20.52 10.69 9.26
N ARG A 132 -20.52 11.55 8.22
CA ARG A 132 -19.37 11.70 7.32
C ARG A 132 -18.15 12.29 8.01
N LEU A 133 -18.33 13.31 8.86
CA LEU A 133 -17.24 13.88 9.66
C LEU A 133 -16.62 12.87 10.63
N ALA A 134 -17.41 11.94 11.17
CA ALA A 134 -16.91 10.89 12.06
C ALA A 134 -15.98 9.88 11.36
N GLU A 135 -16.01 9.81 10.02
CA GLU A 135 -15.07 9.00 9.23
C GLU A 135 -13.71 9.70 9.03
N LEU A 136 -13.62 11.00 9.30
CA LEU A 136 -12.40 11.80 9.17
C LEU A 136 -11.57 11.80 10.46
N ASN A 137 -10.35 12.31 10.39
CA ASN A 137 -9.49 12.44 11.58
C ASN A 137 -10.09 13.49 12.55
N PRO A 138 -10.50 13.10 13.78
CA PRO A 138 -11.14 14.04 14.71
C PRO A 138 -10.19 15.12 15.24
N SER A 139 -8.88 14.96 15.08
CA SER A 139 -7.87 15.94 15.49
C SER A 139 -7.51 16.95 14.40
N ASP A 140 -8.08 16.83 13.20
CA ASP A 140 -7.85 17.78 12.12
C ASP A 140 -8.52 19.14 12.43
N PRO A 141 -7.79 20.27 12.39
CA PRO A 141 -8.36 21.59 12.65
C PRO A 141 -9.57 21.93 11.78
N GLU A 142 -9.60 21.50 10.52
CA GLU A 142 -10.71 21.77 9.59
C GLU A 142 -11.96 20.97 9.99
N VAL A 143 -11.77 19.71 10.41
CA VAL A 143 -12.84 18.85 10.95
C VAL A 143 -13.41 19.44 12.24
N ILE A 144 -12.55 19.94 13.14
CA ILE A 144 -12.99 20.60 14.38
C ILE A 144 -13.81 21.86 14.09
N ALA A 145 -13.34 22.70 13.14
CA ALA A 145 -14.04 23.91 12.73
C ALA A 145 -15.40 23.60 12.10
N LEU A 146 -15.48 22.62 11.20
CA LEU A 146 -16.74 22.19 10.59
C LEU A 146 -17.70 21.60 11.62
N ARG A 147 -17.22 20.75 12.52
CA ARG A 147 -18.03 20.18 13.60
C ARG A 147 -18.63 21.26 14.49
N THR A 148 -17.87 22.33 14.75
CA THR A 148 -18.32 23.48 15.55
C THR A 148 -19.36 24.31 14.80
N ARG A 149 -19.20 24.51 13.48
CA ARG A 149 -20.22 25.18 12.66
C ARG A 149 -21.53 24.37 12.60
N LEU A 150 -21.43 23.06 12.40
CA LEU A 150 -22.61 22.18 12.36
C LEU A 150 -23.34 22.07 13.70
N SER A 151 -22.67 22.22 14.84
CA SER A 151 -23.37 22.26 16.14
C SER A 151 -24.20 23.54 16.33
N GLN A 152 -23.94 24.58 15.54
CA GLN A 152 -24.67 25.84 15.53
C GLN A 152 -25.76 25.91 14.44
N TRP A 153 -26.07 24.79 13.78
CA TRP A 153 -26.97 24.71 12.61
C TRP A 153 -28.31 25.43 12.79
N GLY A 154 -28.93 25.31 13.97
CA GLY A 154 -30.23 25.93 14.27
C GLY A 154 -30.19 27.45 14.47
N MET A 155 -29.00 28.04 14.63
CA MET A 155 -28.79 29.49 14.80
C MET A 155 -28.33 30.17 13.51
N GLN A 156 -28.00 29.39 12.48
CA GLN A 156 -27.46 29.89 11.21
C GLN A 156 -28.58 30.08 10.18
N ASP A 157 -28.41 31.04 9.27
CA ASP A 157 -29.28 31.17 8.12
C ASP A 157 -29.08 30.02 7.11
N ALA A 158 -30.03 29.90 6.18
CA ALA A 158 -30.03 28.81 5.19
C ALA A 158 -28.82 28.87 4.23
N GLU A 159 -28.30 30.06 3.93
CA GLU A 159 -27.16 30.24 3.03
C GLU A 159 -25.87 29.74 3.69
N THR A 160 -25.66 30.09 4.95
CA THR A 160 -24.53 29.65 5.78
C THR A 160 -24.54 28.14 5.99
N ASN A 161 -25.72 27.55 6.23
CA ASN A 161 -25.91 26.10 6.32
C ASN A 161 -25.54 25.40 5.00
N THR A 162 -25.99 25.96 3.87
CA THR A 162 -25.66 25.43 2.53
C THR A 162 -24.15 25.49 2.27
N ARG A 163 -23.51 26.61 2.59
CA ARG A 163 -22.06 26.77 2.44
C ARG A 163 -21.28 25.81 3.33
N THR A 164 -21.73 25.58 4.55
CA THR A 164 -21.09 24.63 5.48
C THR A 164 -21.14 23.19 4.95
N LEU A 165 -22.23 22.79 4.28
CA LEU A 165 -22.31 21.49 3.62
C LEU A 165 -21.37 21.40 2.40
N LEU A 166 -21.27 22.46 1.60
CA LEU A 166 -20.33 22.50 0.47
C LEU A 166 -18.87 22.42 0.92
N ASP A 167 -18.51 23.13 1.99
CA ASP A 167 -17.18 23.05 2.61
C ASP A 167 -16.89 21.62 3.10
N LEU A 168 -17.88 20.96 3.70
CA LEU A 168 -17.76 19.57 4.14
C LEU A 168 -17.55 18.62 2.97
N ASP A 169 -18.36 18.71 1.92
CA ASP A 169 -18.23 17.85 0.74
C ASP A 169 -16.87 18.06 0.05
N SER A 170 -16.38 19.31 -0.01
CA SER A 170 -15.03 19.62 -0.50
C SER A 170 -13.95 18.96 0.37
N LEU A 171 -14.07 19.04 1.70
CA LEU A 171 -13.11 18.40 2.61
C LEU A 171 -13.11 16.88 2.47
N ILE A 172 -14.29 16.26 2.38
CA ILE A 172 -14.41 14.81 2.18
C ILE A 172 -13.76 14.42 0.86
N HIS A 173 -14.03 15.15 -0.22
CA HIS A 173 -13.44 14.88 -1.52
C HIS A 173 -11.90 14.98 -1.48
N GLN A 174 -11.37 16.01 -0.82
CA GLN A 174 -9.93 16.16 -0.62
C GLN A 174 -9.33 15.01 0.20
N TYR A 175 -10.02 14.58 1.25
CA TYR A 175 -9.61 13.45 2.09
C TYR A 175 -9.63 12.13 1.32
N GLU A 176 -10.69 11.85 0.57
CA GLU A 176 -10.83 10.66 -0.28
C GLU A 176 -9.74 10.61 -1.35
N SER A 177 -9.45 11.74 -2.01
CA SER A 177 -8.37 11.86 -2.99
C SER A 177 -7.00 11.60 -2.34
N SER A 178 -6.70 12.26 -1.21
CA SER A 178 -5.46 12.06 -0.46
C SER A 178 -5.30 10.61 -0.01
N HIS A 179 -6.37 9.98 0.50
CA HIS A 179 -6.36 8.57 0.87
C HIS A 179 -6.17 7.64 -0.32
N ALA A 180 -6.84 7.88 -1.44
CA ALA A 180 -6.66 7.10 -2.65
C ALA A 180 -5.20 7.10 -3.11
N VAL A 181 -4.55 8.27 -3.09
CA VAL A 181 -3.12 8.40 -3.40
C VAL A 181 -2.25 7.65 -2.38
N ASN A 182 -2.47 7.86 -1.07
CA ASN A 182 -1.70 7.17 -0.03
C ASN A 182 -1.85 5.64 -0.11
N ASN A 183 -3.06 5.16 -0.43
CA ASN A 183 -3.36 3.75 -0.59
C ASN A 183 -2.61 3.13 -1.76
N VAL A 184 -2.55 3.83 -2.90
CA VAL A 184 -1.79 3.35 -4.05
C VAL A 184 -0.29 3.43 -3.81
N VAL A 185 0.20 4.48 -3.16
CA VAL A 185 1.60 4.54 -2.71
C VAL A 185 1.94 3.33 -1.82
N GLY A 186 1.09 3.02 -0.84
CA GLY A 186 1.30 1.86 0.04
C GLY A 186 1.30 0.53 -0.71
N LEU A 187 0.36 0.34 -1.63
CA LEU A 187 0.28 -0.86 -2.47
C LEU A 187 1.49 -0.99 -3.41
N LEU A 188 1.94 0.11 -4.00
CA LEU A 188 3.12 0.14 -4.86
C LEU A 188 4.39 -0.14 -4.06
N ALA A 189 4.52 0.43 -2.87
CA ALA A 189 5.62 0.13 -1.96
C ALA A 189 5.63 -1.37 -1.60
N GLN A 190 4.49 -1.97 -1.25
CA GLN A 190 4.43 -3.41 -0.95
C GLN A 190 4.82 -4.31 -2.13
N ARG A 191 4.56 -3.87 -3.37
CA ARG A 191 4.96 -4.60 -4.59
C ARG A 191 6.38 -4.30 -5.03
N PHE A 192 6.95 -3.19 -4.60
CA PHE A 192 8.31 -2.81 -4.92
C PHE A 192 9.27 -3.68 -4.11
N LYS A 193 10.08 -4.49 -4.80
CA LYS A 193 11.16 -5.27 -4.18
C LYS A 193 12.47 -4.50 -4.37
N PRO A 194 12.94 -3.76 -3.35
CA PRO A 194 14.05 -2.82 -3.50
C PRO A 194 15.42 -3.48 -3.68
N GLU A 195 15.51 -4.77 -3.33
CA GLU A 195 16.73 -5.57 -3.39
C GLU A 195 16.48 -6.78 -4.29
N PRO A 196 17.40 -7.07 -5.24
CA PRO A 196 17.42 -8.39 -5.84
C PRO A 196 17.63 -9.41 -4.74
N ASP A 197 16.98 -10.59 -4.84
CA ASP A 197 17.20 -11.68 -3.90
C ASP A 197 18.71 -11.82 -3.68
N GLY A 198 19.18 -11.66 -2.43
CA GLY A 198 20.62 -11.59 -2.14
C GLY A 198 21.41 -12.78 -2.71
N CYS A 199 20.72 -13.90 -2.92
CA CYS A 199 21.19 -15.08 -3.65
C CYS A 199 21.62 -14.77 -5.10
N LEU A 200 20.84 -14.00 -5.86
CA LEU A 200 21.17 -13.61 -7.24
C LEU A 200 22.36 -12.63 -7.30
N ALA A 201 22.41 -11.67 -6.38
CA ALA A 201 23.56 -10.77 -6.28
C ALA A 201 24.84 -11.55 -5.94
N PHE A 202 24.75 -12.48 -4.98
CA PHE A 202 25.84 -13.38 -4.63
C PHE A 202 26.25 -14.29 -5.80
N LEU A 203 25.29 -14.85 -6.53
CA LEU A 203 25.56 -15.69 -7.70
C LEU A 203 26.26 -14.90 -8.81
N ALA A 204 25.80 -13.69 -9.11
CA ALA A 204 26.44 -12.82 -10.11
C ALA A 204 27.88 -12.48 -9.70
N PHE A 205 28.10 -12.17 -8.40
CA PHE A 205 29.44 -11.96 -7.86
C PHE A 205 30.32 -13.21 -8.03
N LEU A 206 29.80 -14.39 -7.67
CA LEU A 206 30.53 -15.66 -7.76
C LEU A 206 30.90 -16.00 -9.21
N ILE A 207 29.98 -15.83 -10.17
CA ILE A 207 30.25 -16.04 -11.59
C ILE A 207 31.35 -15.09 -12.07
N THR A 208 31.29 -13.82 -11.69
CA THR A 208 32.29 -12.81 -12.09
C THR A 208 33.66 -13.10 -11.46
N ALA A 209 33.68 -13.53 -10.20
CA ALA A 209 34.90 -13.91 -9.50
C ALA A 209 35.55 -15.16 -10.11
N ILE A 210 34.77 -16.21 -10.42
CA ILE A 210 35.28 -17.41 -11.09
C ILE A 210 35.84 -17.08 -12.47
N ALA A 211 35.11 -16.31 -13.28
CA ALA A 211 35.58 -15.89 -14.60
C ALA A 211 36.89 -15.07 -14.50
N GLY A 212 36.98 -14.18 -13.51
CA GLY A 212 38.20 -13.43 -13.22
C GLY A 212 39.38 -14.32 -12.81
N ILE A 213 39.15 -15.32 -11.94
CA ILE A 213 40.18 -16.29 -11.54
C ILE A 213 40.67 -17.09 -12.74
N VAL A 214 39.76 -17.58 -13.59
CA VAL A 214 40.13 -18.34 -14.80
C VAL A 214 41.01 -17.51 -15.73
N ALA A 215 40.59 -16.26 -16.02
CA ALA A 215 41.37 -15.35 -16.86
C ALA A 215 42.75 -15.01 -16.26
N VAL A 216 42.84 -14.90 -14.93
CA VAL A 216 44.12 -14.70 -14.23
C VAL A 216 45.01 -15.92 -14.35
N VAL A 217 44.48 -17.12 -14.13
CA VAL A 217 45.26 -18.37 -14.22
C VAL A 217 45.83 -18.54 -15.62
N GLU A 218 45.03 -18.25 -16.66
CA GLU A 218 45.49 -18.32 -18.06
C GLU A 218 46.54 -17.25 -18.38
N TRP A 219 46.46 -16.08 -17.74
CA TRP A 219 47.45 -15.00 -17.91
C TRP A 219 48.74 -15.20 -17.10
N LEU A 220 48.65 -15.84 -15.94
CA LEU A 220 49.75 -16.10 -15.01
C LEU A 220 50.85 -17.01 -15.58
N ASP A 221 50.59 -17.74 -16.66
CA ASP A 221 51.64 -18.46 -17.40
C ASP A 221 52.69 -17.53 -18.05
N THR A 222 52.48 -16.20 -18.02
CA THR A 222 53.35 -15.23 -18.72
C THR A 222 53.83 -14.01 -17.91
N ALA A 223 53.37 -13.79 -16.67
CA ALA A 223 53.61 -12.52 -15.96
C ALA A 223 53.99 -12.68 -14.47
N ASP A 224 54.69 -11.66 -13.94
CA ASP A 224 55.17 -11.58 -12.55
C ASP A 224 54.00 -11.52 -11.55
N LEU A 225 53.93 -12.52 -10.65
CA LEU A 225 52.73 -12.91 -9.87
C LEU A 225 52.19 -11.83 -8.92
N MET A 226 53.03 -10.86 -8.53
CA MET A 226 52.77 -9.98 -7.38
C MET A 226 51.69 -8.92 -7.64
N PHE A 227 51.49 -8.49 -8.89
CA PHE A 227 50.55 -7.41 -9.23
C PHE A 227 49.28 -7.90 -9.95
N ALA A 228 49.31 -9.11 -10.51
CA ALA A 228 48.21 -9.65 -11.30
C ALA A 228 46.95 -9.93 -10.48
N ILE A 229 47.11 -10.54 -9.29
CA ILE A 229 45.98 -10.98 -8.47
C ILE A 229 45.17 -9.80 -7.91
N PRO A 230 45.78 -8.75 -7.31
CA PRO A 230 45.03 -7.60 -6.82
C PRO A 230 44.30 -6.84 -7.93
N ALA A 231 44.96 -6.65 -9.08
CA ALA A 231 44.36 -5.94 -10.22
C ALA A 231 43.13 -6.68 -10.77
N ALA A 232 43.18 -8.01 -10.85
CA ALA A 232 42.05 -8.81 -11.30
C ALA A 232 40.89 -8.82 -10.30
N LEU A 233 41.17 -8.90 -9.00
CA LEU A 233 40.12 -8.81 -7.97
C LEU A 233 39.40 -7.46 -8.00
N VAL A 234 40.15 -6.36 -8.15
CA VAL A 234 39.57 -5.02 -8.30
C VAL A 234 38.72 -4.94 -9.56
N THR A 235 39.23 -5.46 -10.69
CA THR A 235 38.49 -5.48 -11.97
C THR A 235 37.19 -6.27 -11.85
N ALA A 236 37.24 -7.48 -11.26
CA ALA A 236 36.07 -8.31 -11.03
C ALA A 236 35.04 -7.62 -10.12
N ALA A 237 35.48 -6.94 -9.06
CA ALA A 237 34.60 -6.20 -8.17
C ALA A 237 33.92 -5.02 -8.88
N VAL A 238 34.65 -4.26 -9.70
CA VAL A 238 34.09 -3.14 -10.49
C VAL A 238 33.07 -3.64 -11.51
N VAL A 239 33.38 -4.72 -12.23
CA VAL A 239 32.46 -5.34 -13.21
C VAL A 239 31.21 -5.87 -12.50
N ALA A 240 31.36 -6.61 -11.40
CA ALA A 240 30.24 -7.13 -10.63
C ALA A 240 29.33 -6.00 -10.12
N PHE A 241 29.92 -4.91 -9.61
CA PHE A 241 29.18 -3.74 -9.17
C PHE A 241 28.44 -3.06 -10.34
N GLY A 242 29.07 -2.91 -11.50
CA GLY A 242 28.47 -2.34 -12.71
C GLY A 242 27.29 -3.17 -13.23
N VAL A 243 27.47 -4.50 -13.33
CA VAL A 243 26.41 -5.44 -13.74
C VAL A 243 25.24 -5.40 -12.75
N HIS A 244 25.53 -5.43 -11.45
CA HIS A 244 24.50 -5.34 -10.41
C HIS A 244 23.73 -4.01 -10.49
N ALA A 245 24.42 -2.88 -10.66
CA ALA A 245 23.80 -1.57 -10.79
C ALA A 245 22.93 -1.46 -12.05
N ALA A 246 23.40 -1.97 -13.19
CA ALA A 246 22.65 -2.00 -14.45
C ALA A 246 21.41 -2.88 -14.35
N TRP A 247 21.54 -4.06 -13.76
CA TRP A 247 20.42 -4.98 -13.56
C TRP A 247 19.37 -4.39 -12.60
N ARG A 248 19.80 -3.78 -11.49
CA ARG A 248 18.91 -3.07 -10.57
C ARG A 248 18.14 -1.95 -11.28
N ARG A 249 18.83 -1.12 -12.07
CA ARG A 249 18.19 -0.05 -12.86
C ARG A 249 17.16 -0.61 -13.84
N LYS A 250 17.49 -1.71 -14.54
CA LYS A 250 16.56 -2.40 -15.46
C LYS A 250 15.31 -2.92 -14.73
N ASN A 251 15.47 -3.56 -13.57
CA ASN A 251 14.35 -4.07 -12.79
C ASN A 251 13.45 -2.93 -12.27
N HIS A 252 14.04 -1.82 -11.82
CA HIS A 252 13.27 -0.64 -11.41
C HIS A 252 12.50 -0.02 -12.58
N LYS A 253 13.14 0.15 -13.76
CA LYS A 253 12.45 0.63 -14.97
C LYS A 253 11.29 -0.29 -15.35
N TRP A 254 11.52 -1.60 -15.35
CA TRP A 254 10.47 -2.59 -15.60
C TRP A 254 9.33 -2.48 -14.59
N PHE A 255 9.61 -2.31 -13.30
CA PHE A 255 8.58 -2.09 -12.28
C PHE A 255 7.75 -0.84 -12.61
N PHE A 256 8.38 0.27 -12.99
CA PHE A 256 7.63 1.49 -13.31
C PHE A 256 6.73 1.30 -14.53
N GLN A 257 7.25 0.66 -15.58
CA GLN A 257 6.51 0.43 -16.83
C GLN A 257 5.40 -0.62 -16.70
N ALA A 258 5.69 -1.75 -16.04
CA ALA A 258 4.81 -2.91 -15.99
C ALA A 258 3.86 -2.93 -14.78
N VAL A 259 4.22 -2.24 -13.69
CA VAL A 259 3.45 -2.27 -12.44
C VAL A 259 2.95 -0.88 -12.06
N PHE A 260 3.83 0.11 -11.93
CA PHE A 260 3.47 1.44 -11.42
C PHE A 260 2.49 2.17 -12.34
N LEU A 261 2.87 2.41 -13.59
CA LEU A 261 2.06 3.20 -14.52
C LEU A 261 0.70 2.54 -14.83
N PRO A 262 0.62 1.22 -15.08
CA PRO A 262 -0.67 0.55 -15.29
C PRO A 262 -1.56 0.60 -14.05
N GLU A 263 -1.00 0.46 -12.84
CA GLU A 263 -1.79 0.53 -11.60
C GLU A 263 -2.36 1.93 -11.37
N VAL A 264 -1.54 2.98 -11.54
CA VAL A 264 -1.99 4.38 -11.41
C VAL A 264 -3.06 4.69 -12.45
N LYS A 265 -2.87 4.28 -13.71
CA LYS A 265 -3.85 4.45 -14.79
C LYS A 265 -5.15 3.68 -14.51
N ARG A 266 -5.07 2.42 -14.06
CA ARG A 266 -6.24 1.59 -13.72
C ARG A 266 -7.08 2.21 -12.60
N ARG A 267 -6.45 2.96 -11.71
CA ARG A 267 -7.10 3.67 -10.60
C ARG A 267 -7.61 5.05 -10.99
N GLY A 268 -7.39 5.49 -12.24
CA GLY A 268 -7.84 6.79 -12.73
C GLY A 268 -7.13 7.99 -12.09
N MET A 269 -5.92 7.80 -11.54
CA MET A 269 -5.16 8.89 -10.92
C MET A 269 -4.12 9.46 -11.87
N ALA A 270 -3.78 10.73 -11.68
CA ALA A 270 -2.65 11.33 -12.37
C ALA A 270 -1.34 10.85 -11.74
N VAL A 271 -0.36 10.51 -12.58
CA VAL A 271 1.00 10.15 -12.12
C VAL A 271 1.63 11.28 -11.31
N GLY A 272 1.34 12.54 -11.68
CA GLY A 272 1.81 13.73 -10.97
C GLY A 272 1.38 13.77 -9.50
N ASP A 273 0.15 13.34 -9.19
CA ASP A 273 -0.37 13.35 -7.80
C ASP A 273 0.35 12.32 -6.92
N VAL A 274 0.65 11.14 -7.49
CA VAL A 274 1.41 10.10 -6.78
C VAL A 274 2.85 10.55 -6.56
N VAL A 275 3.49 11.16 -7.58
CA VAL A 275 4.86 11.66 -7.48
C VAL A 275 4.96 12.84 -6.51
N SER A 276 4.02 13.78 -6.55
CA SER A 276 3.98 14.94 -5.65
C SER A 276 3.81 14.51 -4.19
N ARG A 277 3.15 13.37 -3.94
CA ARG A 277 3.04 12.78 -2.60
C ARG A 277 4.31 12.08 -2.15
N LEU A 278 5.02 11.41 -3.05
CA LEU A 278 6.25 10.67 -2.73
C LEU A 278 7.47 11.58 -2.57
N ARG A 279 7.59 12.65 -3.38
CA ARG A 279 8.78 13.51 -3.45
C ARG A 279 9.16 14.23 -2.15
N PRO A 280 8.21 14.70 -1.30
CA PRO A 280 8.52 15.31 -0.01
C PRO A 280 9.09 14.32 1.02
N LEU A 281 8.89 13.02 0.81
CA LEU A 281 9.34 11.99 1.75
C LEU A 281 10.86 11.80 1.63
N SER A 282 11.56 11.83 2.76
CA SER A 282 13.01 11.63 2.77
C SER A 282 13.34 10.14 2.65
N PRO A 283 14.19 9.71 1.69
CA PRO A 283 14.65 8.32 1.61
C PRO A 283 15.57 7.91 2.77
N ARG A 284 15.94 8.85 3.65
CA ARG A 284 16.71 8.64 4.88
C ARG A 284 15.85 8.53 6.13
N ASP A 285 14.53 8.76 6.04
CA ASP A 285 13.63 8.63 7.19
C ASP A 285 13.44 7.15 7.54
N GLU A 286 14.09 6.70 8.63
CA GLU A 286 14.05 5.31 9.10
C GLU A 286 12.66 4.87 9.58
N ARG A 287 11.73 5.80 9.81
CA ARG A 287 10.35 5.48 10.16
C ARG A 287 9.53 4.96 8.99
N LEU A 288 9.99 5.21 7.76
CA LEU A 288 9.32 4.74 6.55
C LEU A 288 9.60 3.26 6.30
N ASP A 289 8.59 2.57 5.78
CA ASP A 289 8.71 1.19 5.31
C ASP A 289 9.93 1.04 4.36
N PRO A 290 10.76 -0.01 4.50
CA PRO A 290 11.95 -0.19 3.66
C PRO A 290 11.64 -0.22 2.15
N ASN A 291 10.50 -0.79 1.75
CA ASN A 291 10.12 -0.83 0.34
C ASN A 291 9.69 0.55 -0.15
N LEU A 292 8.98 1.32 0.69
CA LEU A 292 8.65 2.72 0.38
C LEU A 292 9.92 3.58 0.23
N ARG A 293 10.92 3.42 1.11
CA ARG A 293 12.23 4.09 0.95
C ARG A 293 12.91 3.70 -0.35
N GLY A 294 12.87 2.42 -0.71
CA GLY A 294 13.40 1.92 -1.97
C GLY A 294 12.69 2.55 -3.18
N LEU A 295 11.37 2.62 -3.15
CA LEU A 295 10.55 3.25 -4.17
C LEU A 295 10.90 4.73 -4.33
N ILE A 296 11.02 5.47 -3.22
CA ILE A 296 11.42 6.89 -3.22
C ILE A 296 12.80 7.08 -3.86
N ARG A 297 13.79 6.24 -3.51
CA ARG A 297 15.13 6.29 -4.13
C ARG A 297 15.12 6.00 -5.63
N ALA A 298 14.14 5.24 -6.10
CA ALA A 298 14.00 4.89 -7.51
C ALA A 298 13.23 5.94 -8.33
N LEU A 299 12.62 6.97 -7.71
CA LEU A 299 11.83 8.00 -8.41
C LEU A 299 12.56 8.70 -9.57
N PRO A 300 13.87 9.01 -9.54
CA PRO A 300 14.55 9.60 -10.69
C PRO A 300 14.46 8.72 -11.96
N LEU A 301 14.35 7.39 -11.80
CA LEU A 301 14.16 6.48 -12.93
C LEU A 301 12.73 6.53 -13.50
N LEU A 302 11.73 6.93 -12.70
CA LEU A 302 10.38 7.17 -13.21
C LEU A 302 10.38 8.37 -14.15
N ASP A 303 11.11 9.46 -13.82
CA ASP A 303 11.25 10.62 -14.71
C ASP A 303 11.88 10.22 -16.05
N GLU A 304 12.89 9.33 -16.05
CA GLU A 304 13.47 8.77 -17.28
C GLU A 304 12.45 7.97 -18.09
N VAL A 305 11.66 7.10 -17.45
CA VAL A 305 10.64 6.28 -18.11
C VAL A 305 9.55 7.16 -18.72
N LEU A 306 9.11 8.21 -18.02
CA LEU A 306 8.13 9.16 -18.53
C LEU A 306 8.67 9.94 -19.74
N ALA A 307 9.95 10.35 -19.70
CA ALA A 307 10.60 11.02 -20.82
C ALA A 307 10.82 10.09 -22.03
N GLU A 308 11.06 8.80 -21.80
CA GLU A 308 11.07 7.77 -22.87
C GLU A 308 9.68 7.63 -23.51
N GLN A 309 8.61 7.49 -22.71
CA GLN A 309 7.24 7.38 -23.23
C GLN A 309 6.79 8.64 -23.97
N ALA A 310 7.16 9.83 -23.51
CA ALA A 310 6.84 11.08 -24.19
C ALA A 310 7.49 11.16 -25.57
N ARG A 311 8.72 10.67 -25.72
CA ARG A 311 9.44 10.61 -27.01
C ARG A 311 8.79 9.61 -27.98
N GLU A 312 8.31 8.48 -27.47
CA GLU A 312 7.60 7.47 -28.29
C GLU A 312 6.23 7.96 -28.78
N GLN A 313 5.58 8.89 -28.05
CA GLN A 313 4.27 9.43 -28.40
C GLN A 313 4.34 10.60 -29.38
N THR A 314 5.47 11.30 -29.48
CA THR A 314 5.66 12.35 -30.48
C THR A 314 5.85 11.69 -31.85
N PRO A 315 4.89 11.81 -32.79
CA PRO A 315 5.07 11.27 -34.13
C PRO A 315 6.33 11.89 -34.74
N PRO A 316 7.13 11.14 -35.52
CA PRO A 316 8.29 11.70 -36.20
C PRO A 316 7.80 12.87 -37.03
N GLU A 317 8.32 14.08 -36.75
CA GLU A 317 8.03 15.27 -37.56
C GLU A 317 8.29 14.89 -39.02
N GLN A 318 7.20 14.79 -39.78
CA GLN A 318 7.31 14.55 -41.20
C GLN A 318 8.02 15.77 -41.76
N HIS A 319 9.31 15.63 -42.05
CA HIS A 319 10.09 16.62 -42.79
C HIS A 319 9.45 16.76 -44.18
N THR A 320 8.45 17.64 -44.27
CA THR A 320 7.93 18.13 -45.54
C THR A 320 9.05 18.90 -46.21
N SER A 321 9.64 18.25 -47.21
CA SER A 321 10.59 18.83 -48.16
C SER A 321 9.87 19.71 -49.18
#